data_AF-K9THW2-F1
#
_entry.id   AF-K9THW2-F1
#
_cell.length_a   1.000
_cell.length_b   1.000
_cell.length_c   1.000
_cell.angle_alpha   90.00
_cell.angle_beta   90.00
_cell.angle_gamma   90.00
#
_symmetry.space_group_name_H-M   'P 1'
#
loop_
_entity.id
_entity.type
_entity.pdbx_description
1 polymer ?
#
loop_
_entity_poly.entity_id
_entity_poly.type
_entity_poly.pdbx_seq_one_letter_code
_entity_poly.pdbx_strand_id
1 'polypeptide(L)'
;MKFIGIDLGWSSGASGLCCLVWENHQLLLTDLDCKLSVVDILDWVDQRVPEPEPGLIAVDAPTLIPNATGMRLPDKQTHRYFGRYHAGCYPANLKSRFASHTVGFGKSLEARGFMHAPMMIPQRCDRYQIEVFPHPAMINLFGLSRILKYKKGKLADRRLELIKLRQYIVEILPNLEPNLSLKSDSWILSDPLDVFITKLTEKSAKLFKAIEDQLDAIICAYIGAHWWYWGCDRNLVLGVSTNPLTDAYANGYIVIPNSPSVNQITDVGAIHKSPLQISHSIREN
;
A
#
# COMPACT_ATOMS: atom_id res chain seq x y z
N MET A 1 -6.61 -17.21 3.20
CA MET A 1 -5.86 -16.33 2.27
C MET A 1 -4.69 -15.72 3.04
N LYS A 2 -3.52 -15.60 2.41
CA LYS A 2 -2.32 -14.96 3.02
C LYS A 2 -1.97 -13.69 2.26
N PHE A 3 -1.55 -12.64 2.97
CA PHE A 3 -1.11 -11.38 2.40
C PHE A 3 0.30 -11.10 2.83
N ILE A 4 1.19 -10.99 1.85
CA ILE A 4 2.58 -10.68 2.06
C ILE A 4 2.80 -9.22 1.73
N GLY A 5 3.29 -8.43 2.68
CA GLY A 5 3.73 -7.06 2.48
C GLY A 5 5.23 -6.99 2.38
N ILE A 6 5.74 -6.27 1.36
CA ILE A 6 7.17 -6.10 1.12
C ILE A 6 7.48 -4.63 0.92
N ASP A 7 8.12 -3.99 1.90
CA ASP A 7 8.84 -2.70 1.68
C ASP A 7 10.19 -3.04 1.06
N LEU A 8 10.25 -3.06 -0.27
CA LEU A 8 11.41 -3.55 -1.00
C LEU A 8 12.55 -2.53 -0.93
N GLY A 9 13.77 -2.99 -0.65
CA GLY A 9 14.97 -2.17 -0.75
C GLY A 9 15.34 -1.89 -2.21
N TRP A 10 14.89 -0.77 -2.80
CA TRP A 10 15.01 -0.52 -4.26
C TRP A 10 16.43 -0.58 -4.83
N SER A 11 17.46 -0.32 -4.03
CA SER A 11 18.86 -0.29 -4.50
C SER A 11 19.90 -0.74 -3.47
N SER A 12 19.62 -0.54 -2.18
CA SER A 12 20.42 -1.04 -1.07
C SER A 12 19.57 -1.07 0.19
N GLY A 13 20.06 -1.79 1.20
CA GLY A 13 19.35 -1.96 2.47
C GLY A 13 18.48 -3.21 2.50
N ALA A 14 18.04 -3.59 3.70
CA ALA A 14 17.11 -4.68 3.87
C ALA A 14 15.71 -4.28 3.39
N SER A 15 14.89 -5.28 3.09
CA SER A 15 13.47 -5.15 2.81
C SER A 15 12.68 -5.59 4.02
N GLY A 16 11.66 -4.83 4.39
CA GLY A 16 10.71 -5.22 5.43
C GLY A 16 9.71 -6.22 4.90
N LEU A 17 9.44 -7.27 5.67
CA LEU A 17 8.53 -8.34 5.31
C LEU A 17 7.45 -8.49 6.37
N CYS A 18 6.20 -8.68 5.94
CA CYS A 18 5.06 -8.94 6.80
C CYS A 18 4.17 -10.04 6.23
N CYS A 19 3.71 -10.96 7.07
CA CYS A 19 2.71 -11.97 6.72
C CYS A 19 1.43 -11.76 7.53
N LEU A 20 0.36 -11.36 6.87
CA LEU A 20 -1.00 -11.37 7.41
C LEU A 20 -1.76 -12.60 6.92
N VAL A 21 -2.54 -13.22 7.80
CA VAL A 21 -3.42 -14.34 7.47
C VAL A 21 -4.87 -13.93 7.73
N TRP A 22 -5.75 -14.11 6.74
CA TRP A 22 -7.19 -13.97 6.95
C TRP A 22 -7.76 -15.26 7.54
N GLU A 23 -8.22 -15.16 8.79
CA GLU A 23 -8.84 -16.27 9.53
C GLU A 23 -9.89 -15.70 10.49
N ASN A 24 -10.98 -16.43 10.72
CA ASN A 24 -12.03 -16.03 11.68
C ASN A 24 -12.56 -14.59 11.46
N HIS A 25 -12.68 -14.17 10.20
CA HIS A 25 -13.11 -12.81 9.81
C HIS A 25 -12.20 -11.67 10.30
N GLN A 26 -10.93 -11.95 10.55
CA GLN A 26 -9.93 -10.95 10.93
C GLN A 26 -8.59 -11.21 10.22
N LEU A 27 -7.77 -10.18 10.11
CA LEU A 27 -6.37 -10.31 9.71
C LEU A 27 -5.52 -10.56 10.95
N LEU A 28 -4.74 -11.64 10.94
CA LEU A 28 -3.78 -11.99 11.97
C LEU A 28 -2.37 -11.70 11.46
N LEU A 29 -1.60 -10.93 12.22
CA LEU A 29 -0.17 -10.77 11.94
C LEU A 29 0.60 -11.98 12.47
N THR A 30 1.15 -12.76 11.55
CA THR A 30 1.79 -14.07 11.82
C THR A 30 3.30 -14.05 11.67
N ASP A 31 3.86 -13.06 10.97
CA ASP A 31 5.31 -12.91 10.87
C ASP A 31 5.73 -11.49 10.48
N LEU A 32 6.93 -11.11 10.95
CA LEU A 32 7.66 -9.89 10.57
C LEU A 32 9.15 -10.18 10.50
N ASP A 33 9.80 -9.72 9.44
CA ASP A 33 11.24 -9.92 9.24
C ASP A 33 11.86 -8.76 8.44
N CYS A 34 13.18 -8.72 8.37
CA CYS A 34 13.95 -7.90 7.45
C CYS A 34 15.00 -8.76 6.74
N LYS A 35 14.92 -8.87 5.42
CA LYS A 35 15.88 -9.63 4.62
C LYS A 35 16.66 -8.72 3.67
N LEU A 36 17.96 -8.97 3.52
CA LEU A 36 18.83 -8.14 2.71
C LEU A 36 18.81 -8.52 1.23
N SER A 37 18.89 -9.82 0.93
CA SER A 37 18.99 -10.30 -0.46
C SER A 37 17.62 -10.66 -1.02
N VAL A 38 17.47 -10.53 -2.34
CA VAL A 38 16.25 -10.97 -3.06
C VAL A 38 16.01 -12.45 -2.89
N VAL A 39 17.08 -13.26 -2.86
CA VAL A 39 16.98 -14.70 -2.67
C VAL A 39 16.34 -15.00 -1.31
N ASP A 40 16.84 -14.40 -0.24
CA ASP A 40 16.28 -14.60 1.11
C ASP A 40 14.83 -14.11 1.22
N ILE A 41 14.47 -13.04 0.50
CA ILE A 41 13.09 -12.54 0.45
C ILE A 41 12.18 -13.57 -0.24
N LEU A 42 12.60 -14.08 -1.40
CA LEU A 42 11.81 -15.04 -2.17
C LEU A 42 11.70 -16.38 -1.43
N ASP A 43 12.77 -16.86 -0.81
CA ASP A 43 12.74 -18.06 0.03
C ASP A 43 11.78 -17.90 1.21
N TRP A 44 11.76 -16.71 1.82
CA TRP A 44 10.80 -16.39 2.88
C TRP A 44 9.36 -16.37 2.35
N VAL A 45 9.11 -15.82 1.14
CA VAL A 45 7.79 -15.87 0.48
C VAL A 45 7.37 -17.31 0.23
N ASP A 46 8.27 -18.15 -0.29
CA ASP A 46 7.99 -19.55 -0.63
C ASP A 46 7.68 -20.38 0.63
N GLN A 47 8.31 -20.08 1.76
CA GLN A 47 7.99 -20.70 3.05
C GLN A 47 6.63 -20.28 3.61
N ARG A 48 6.23 -19.03 3.39
CA ARG A 48 4.96 -18.49 3.92
C ARG A 48 3.77 -18.79 3.02
N VAL A 49 3.96 -18.87 1.71
CA VAL A 49 2.92 -19.14 0.70
C VAL A 49 3.41 -20.22 -0.29
N PRO A 50 3.66 -21.45 0.18
CA PRO A 50 4.14 -22.54 -0.67
C PRO A 50 3.15 -22.83 -1.80
N GLU A 51 3.63 -23.26 -2.96
CA GLU A 51 2.74 -23.70 -4.04
C GLU A 51 2.00 -24.99 -3.61
N PRO A 52 0.67 -25.12 -3.86
CA PRO A 52 -0.22 -24.25 -4.63
C PRO A 52 -1.09 -23.31 -3.79
N GLU A 53 -0.69 -22.96 -2.57
CA GLU A 53 -1.51 -22.15 -1.67
C GLU A 53 -1.81 -20.75 -2.25
N PRO A 54 -3.02 -20.20 -2.03
CA PRO A 54 -3.35 -18.86 -2.47
C PRO A 54 -2.66 -17.81 -1.59
N GLY A 55 -2.21 -16.72 -2.21
CA GLY A 55 -1.64 -15.59 -1.50
C GLY A 55 -1.49 -14.37 -2.40
N LEU A 56 -1.43 -13.20 -1.77
CA LEU A 56 -1.28 -11.92 -2.47
C LEU A 56 -0.04 -11.21 -1.96
N ILE A 57 0.89 -10.91 -2.87
CA ILE A 57 2.15 -10.22 -2.59
C ILE A 57 2.01 -8.73 -2.96
N ALA A 58 1.99 -7.87 -1.95
CA ALA A 58 1.91 -6.42 -2.08
C ALA A 58 3.30 -5.79 -1.89
N VAL A 59 3.83 -5.19 -2.95
CA VAL A 59 5.21 -4.70 -3.01
C VAL A 59 5.25 -3.18 -3.11
N ASP A 60 5.91 -2.50 -2.18
CA ASP A 60 6.25 -1.06 -2.29
C ASP A 60 7.43 -0.86 -3.24
N ALA A 61 7.21 -1.19 -4.52
CA ALA A 61 8.17 -0.93 -5.58
C ALA A 61 7.52 -1.07 -6.97
N PRO A 62 8.04 -0.35 -7.97
CA PRO A 62 7.58 -0.48 -9.34
C PRO A 62 8.04 -1.80 -9.96
N THR A 63 7.18 -2.83 -9.94
CA THR A 63 7.45 -4.15 -10.52
C THR A 63 7.16 -4.22 -12.01
N LEU A 64 6.35 -3.29 -12.54
CA LEU A 64 6.11 -3.10 -13.98
C LEU A 64 6.58 -1.71 -14.41
N ILE A 65 7.64 -1.65 -15.22
CA ILE A 65 8.21 -0.41 -15.76
C ILE A 65 8.32 -0.51 -17.29
N PRO A 66 7.31 -0.07 -18.05
CA PRO A 66 7.31 -0.18 -19.51
C PRO A 66 7.99 1.00 -20.20
N ASN A 67 8.08 2.16 -19.56
CA ASN A 67 8.58 3.40 -20.16
C ASN A 67 10.11 3.51 -20.10
N ALA A 68 10.72 3.94 -21.22
CA ALA A 68 12.17 4.15 -21.30
C ALA A 68 12.66 5.31 -20.41
N THR A 69 11.90 6.42 -20.36
CA THR A 69 12.23 7.63 -19.59
C THR A 69 10.96 8.27 -19.00
N GLY A 70 11.15 9.28 -18.13
CA GLY A 70 10.04 10.07 -17.58
C GLY A 70 9.27 9.32 -16.49
N MET A 71 7.98 9.67 -16.36
CA MET A 71 7.04 9.10 -15.38
C MET A 71 6.06 8.15 -16.07
N ARG A 72 5.77 7.02 -15.43
CA ARG A 72 4.64 6.15 -15.82
C ARG A 72 3.31 6.87 -15.63
N LEU A 73 2.24 6.35 -16.23
CA LEU A 73 0.89 6.85 -15.99
C LEU A 73 0.48 6.81 -14.50
N PRO A 74 0.64 5.68 -13.77
CA PRO A 74 0.36 5.65 -12.32
C PRO A 74 1.18 6.67 -11.54
N ASP A 75 2.43 6.93 -11.94
CA ASP A 75 3.27 7.92 -11.26
C ASP A 75 2.67 9.33 -11.38
N LYS A 76 2.28 9.72 -12.60
CA LYS A 76 1.64 11.01 -12.88
C LYS A 76 0.33 11.16 -12.13
N GLN A 77 -0.50 10.11 -12.13
CA GLN A 77 -1.78 10.10 -11.41
C GLN A 77 -1.58 10.21 -9.90
N THR A 78 -0.54 9.58 -9.36
CA THR A 78 -0.19 9.71 -7.94
C THR A 78 0.12 11.16 -7.57
N HIS A 79 0.92 11.87 -8.37
CA HIS A 79 1.15 13.31 -8.17
C HIS A 79 -0.14 14.14 -8.28
N ARG A 80 -1.00 13.83 -9.25
CA ARG A 80 -2.27 14.52 -9.44
C ARG A 80 -3.21 14.37 -8.24
N TYR A 81 -3.40 13.15 -7.74
CA TYR A 81 -4.37 12.87 -6.69
C TYR A 81 -3.80 13.11 -5.29
N PHE A 82 -2.50 12.86 -5.10
CA PHE A 82 -1.88 12.85 -3.77
C PHE A 82 -0.79 13.90 -3.55
N GLY A 83 -0.46 14.71 -4.56
CA GLY A 83 0.56 15.75 -4.45
C GLY A 83 0.29 16.76 -3.34
N ARG A 84 -0.98 17.14 -3.11
CA ARG A 84 -1.39 18.06 -2.03
C ARG A 84 -1.05 17.55 -0.62
N TYR A 85 -0.95 16.22 -0.46
CA TYR A 85 -0.59 15.55 0.80
C TYR A 85 0.91 15.28 0.92
N HIS A 86 1.70 15.71 -0.07
CA HIS A 86 3.13 15.39 -0.21
C HIS A 86 3.38 13.90 -0.47
N ALA A 87 2.39 13.15 -0.96
CA ALA A 87 2.52 11.71 -1.26
C ALA A 87 2.68 11.44 -2.77
N GLY A 88 3.45 12.27 -3.47
CA GLY A 88 3.85 12.01 -4.85
C GLY A 88 4.93 10.93 -4.92
N CYS A 89 4.91 10.07 -5.94
CA CYS A 89 5.93 9.03 -6.10
C CYS A 89 7.20 9.56 -6.81
N TYR A 90 8.30 8.83 -6.67
CA TYR A 90 9.46 9.04 -7.51
C TYR A 90 9.22 8.45 -8.91
N PRO A 91 9.58 9.15 -10.02
CA PRO A 91 9.42 8.62 -11.36
C PRO A 91 10.12 7.27 -11.56
N ALA A 92 9.37 6.26 -12.00
CA ALA A 92 9.93 4.98 -12.42
C ALA A 92 10.06 4.94 -13.95
N ASN A 93 11.24 4.57 -14.44
CA ASN A 93 11.52 4.34 -15.86
C ASN A 93 12.73 3.42 -16.00
N LEU A 94 12.94 2.85 -17.19
CA LEU A 94 14.01 1.88 -17.43
C LEU A 94 15.44 2.44 -17.25
N LYS A 95 15.63 3.76 -17.24
CA LYS A 95 16.93 4.38 -16.91
C LYS A 95 17.16 4.54 -15.40
N SER A 96 16.14 4.35 -14.56
CA SER A 96 16.29 4.40 -13.11
C SER A 96 17.19 3.26 -12.63
N ARG A 97 18.13 3.58 -11.72
CA ARG A 97 19.12 2.60 -11.20
C ARG A 97 18.49 1.36 -10.55
N PHE A 98 17.26 1.49 -10.04
CA PHE A 98 16.51 0.41 -9.40
C PHE A 98 15.67 -0.42 -10.39
N ALA A 99 15.47 0.02 -11.64
CA ALA A 99 14.45 -0.56 -12.52
C ALA A 99 14.69 -2.04 -12.82
N SER A 100 15.93 -2.43 -13.11
CA SER A 100 16.28 -3.84 -13.34
C SER A 100 15.99 -4.72 -12.11
N HIS A 101 16.28 -4.18 -10.92
CA HIS A 101 16.06 -4.88 -9.66
C HIS A 101 14.58 -5.08 -9.35
N THR A 102 13.77 -4.02 -9.41
CA THR A 102 12.34 -4.08 -9.06
C THR A 102 11.52 -4.86 -10.10
N VAL A 103 11.82 -4.71 -11.39
CA VAL A 103 11.18 -5.51 -12.46
C VAL A 103 11.61 -6.98 -12.38
N GLY A 104 12.89 -7.25 -12.09
CA GLY A 104 13.39 -8.60 -11.88
C GLY A 104 12.70 -9.30 -10.70
N PHE A 105 12.40 -8.56 -9.63
CA PHE A 105 11.63 -9.06 -8.50
C PHE A 105 10.19 -9.44 -8.91
N GLY A 106 9.49 -8.56 -9.62
CA GLY A 106 8.14 -8.85 -10.14
C GLY A 106 8.09 -10.10 -11.03
N LYS A 107 9.06 -10.24 -11.95
CA LYS A 107 9.19 -11.44 -12.79
C LYS A 107 9.48 -12.71 -11.98
N SER A 108 10.23 -12.60 -10.90
CA SER A 108 10.53 -13.73 -10.02
C SER A 108 9.29 -14.20 -9.26
N LEU A 109 8.35 -13.29 -8.98
CA LEU A 109 7.02 -13.62 -8.45
C LEU A 109 6.10 -14.22 -9.53
N GLU A 110 6.13 -13.70 -10.77
CA GLU A 110 5.38 -14.30 -11.89
C GLU A 110 5.81 -15.76 -12.14
N ALA A 111 7.13 -16.03 -12.07
CA ALA A 111 7.67 -17.39 -12.17
C ALA A 111 7.21 -18.33 -11.04
N ARG A 112 6.71 -17.79 -9.91
CA ARG A 112 6.10 -18.51 -8.77
C ARG A 112 4.57 -18.56 -8.84
N GLY A 113 4.01 -18.23 -10.00
CA GLY A 113 2.56 -18.22 -10.26
C GLY A 113 1.83 -17.00 -9.71
N PHE A 114 2.51 -16.00 -9.15
CA PHE A 114 1.85 -14.77 -8.71
C PHE A 114 1.58 -13.86 -9.91
N MET A 115 0.33 -13.84 -10.37
CA MET A 115 -0.09 -13.00 -11.49
C MET A 115 -0.36 -11.56 -11.05
N HIS A 116 -0.05 -10.59 -11.91
CA HIS A 116 -0.47 -9.22 -11.68
C HIS A 116 -2.00 -9.10 -11.64
N ALA A 117 -2.51 -8.39 -10.63
CA ALA A 117 -3.95 -8.24 -10.39
C ALA A 117 -4.40 -6.77 -10.36
N PRO A 118 -4.31 -6.04 -11.50
CA PRO A 118 -4.84 -4.67 -11.61
C PRO A 118 -6.38 -4.62 -11.57
N MET A 119 -7.02 -5.78 -11.65
CA MET A 119 -8.45 -5.98 -11.42
C MET A 119 -8.60 -7.28 -10.63
N MET A 120 -9.54 -7.30 -9.69
CA MET A 120 -9.77 -8.45 -8.83
C MET A 120 -11.26 -8.63 -8.58
N ILE A 121 -11.71 -9.89 -8.63
CA ILE A 121 -13.00 -10.27 -8.05
C ILE A 121 -12.78 -10.33 -6.53
N PRO A 122 -13.51 -9.53 -5.73
CA PRO A 122 -13.32 -9.50 -4.29
C PRO A 122 -13.37 -10.90 -3.66
N GLN A 123 -12.46 -11.13 -2.73
CA GLN A 123 -12.30 -12.34 -1.92
C GLN A 123 -11.98 -13.62 -2.70
N ARG A 124 -11.70 -13.54 -4.00
CA ARG A 124 -11.24 -14.69 -4.79
C ARG A 124 -9.87 -15.15 -4.28
N CYS A 125 -9.75 -16.44 -3.99
CA CYS A 125 -8.47 -17.06 -3.61
C CYS A 125 -7.69 -17.45 -4.86
N ASP A 126 -6.50 -16.89 -5.02
CA ASP A 126 -5.54 -17.23 -6.07
C ASP A 126 -4.15 -16.69 -5.67
N ARG A 127 -3.16 -16.78 -6.56
CA ARG A 127 -1.81 -16.24 -6.37
C ARG A 127 -1.67 -14.91 -7.11
N TYR A 128 -1.65 -13.81 -6.37
CA TYR A 128 -1.59 -12.46 -6.92
C TYR A 128 -0.33 -11.71 -6.53
N GLN A 129 0.08 -10.75 -7.36
CA GLN A 129 1.02 -9.69 -6.96
C GLN A 129 0.49 -8.32 -7.40
N ILE A 130 0.78 -7.30 -6.60
CA ILE A 130 0.42 -5.91 -6.88
C ILE A 130 1.53 -4.96 -6.44
N GLU A 131 1.70 -3.87 -7.19
CA GLU A 131 2.45 -2.71 -6.73
C GLU A 131 1.54 -1.86 -5.83
N VAL A 132 2.05 -1.49 -4.65
CA VAL A 132 1.36 -0.66 -3.67
C VAL A 132 2.17 0.58 -3.35
N PHE A 133 1.54 1.58 -2.75
CA PHE A 133 2.25 2.78 -2.29
C PHE A 133 1.78 3.18 -0.88
N PRO A 134 2.55 2.85 0.17
CA PRO A 134 2.18 3.07 1.57
C PRO A 134 1.86 4.53 1.93
N HIS A 135 2.60 5.50 1.39
CA HIS A 135 2.38 6.91 1.71
C HIS A 135 0.95 7.38 1.35
N PRO A 136 0.47 7.28 0.10
CA PRO A 136 -0.93 7.53 -0.23
C PRO A 136 -1.94 6.65 0.50
N ALA A 137 -1.61 5.37 0.74
CA ALA A 137 -2.50 4.48 1.45
C ALA A 137 -2.77 4.97 2.88
N MET A 138 -1.73 5.40 3.60
CA MET A 138 -1.88 5.97 4.94
C MET A 138 -2.69 7.27 4.95
N ILE A 139 -2.59 8.11 3.91
CA ILE A 139 -3.45 9.30 3.78
C ILE A 139 -4.92 8.88 3.84
N ASN A 140 -5.30 7.89 3.04
CA ASN A 140 -6.70 7.48 2.90
C ASN A 140 -7.18 6.60 4.05
N LEU A 141 -6.34 5.70 4.58
CA LEU A 141 -6.70 4.80 5.67
C LEU A 141 -6.78 5.53 7.01
N PHE A 142 -5.88 6.48 7.27
CA PHE A 142 -5.76 7.16 8.56
C PHE A 142 -6.28 8.61 8.53
N GLY A 143 -6.80 9.09 7.39
CA GLY A 143 -7.32 10.45 7.26
C GLY A 143 -6.27 11.54 7.42
N LEU A 144 -5.01 11.27 7.03
CA LEU A 144 -3.91 12.21 7.26
C LEU A 144 -3.98 13.40 6.31
N SER A 145 -3.71 14.60 6.83
CA SER A 145 -3.64 15.81 6.00
C SER A 145 -2.34 15.89 5.17
N ARG A 146 -1.29 15.17 5.56
CA ARG A 146 0.01 15.01 4.87
C ARG A 146 0.67 13.70 5.26
N ILE A 147 1.68 13.26 4.49
CA ILE A 147 2.46 12.07 4.83
C ILE A 147 3.17 12.21 6.18
N LEU A 148 3.35 11.07 6.85
CA LEU A 148 4.29 10.95 7.98
C LEU A 148 5.72 10.97 7.45
N LYS A 149 6.57 11.83 8.01
CA LYS A 149 7.94 12.06 7.50
C LYS A 149 8.99 11.22 8.23
N TYR A 150 8.80 9.91 8.27
CA TYR A 150 9.72 9.01 8.96
C TYR A 150 10.92 8.55 8.10
N LYS A 151 10.85 8.59 6.76
CA LYS A 151 11.98 8.17 5.89
C LYS A 151 13.08 9.23 5.69
N LYS A 152 12.81 10.52 5.97
CA LYS A 152 13.76 11.64 5.72
C LYS A 152 13.66 12.72 6.80
N GLY A 153 14.78 13.35 7.15
CA GLY A 153 14.85 14.44 8.13
C GLY A 153 15.73 14.11 9.32
N LYS A 154 15.66 14.94 10.37
CA LYS A 154 16.41 14.71 11.62
C LYS A 154 15.91 13.44 12.30
N LEU A 155 16.81 12.68 12.91
CA LEU A 155 16.47 11.41 13.56
C LEU A 155 15.37 11.57 14.65
N ALA A 156 15.41 12.66 15.41
CA ALA A 156 14.39 12.95 16.42
C ALA A 156 12.99 13.11 15.80
N ASP A 157 12.88 13.87 14.71
CA ASP A 157 11.61 14.06 14.00
C ASP A 157 11.12 12.73 13.40
N ARG A 158 12.02 11.96 12.77
CA ARG A 158 11.69 10.65 12.19
C ARG A 158 11.16 9.67 13.24
N ARG A 159 11.74 9.66 14.45
CA ARG A 159 11.28 8.85 15.58
C ARG A 159 9.84 9.17 15.95
N LEU A 160 9.50 10.47 16.08
CA LEU A 160 8.14 10.91 16.37
C LEU A 160 7.15 10.45 15.29
N GLU A 161 7.55 10.51 14.03
CA GLU A 161 6.71 10.07 12.91
C GLU A 161 6.52 8.54 12.86
N LEU A 162 7.53 7.73 13.23
CA LEU A 162 7.37 6.27 13.37
C LEU A 162 6.48 5.89 14.56
N ILE A 163 6.58 6.61 15.67
CA ILE A 163 5.69 6.42 16.82
C ILE A 163 4.24 6.66 16.40
N LYS A 164 3.98 7.75 15.66
CA LYS A 164 2.64 8.03 15.10
C LYS A 164 2.18 6.93 14.15
N LEU A 165 3.05 6.46 13.25
CA LEU A 165 2.72 5.38 12.33
C LEU A 165 2.25 4.12 13.08
N ARG A 166 3.02 3.70 14.08
CA ARG A 166 2.63 2.57 14.93
C ARG A 166 1.30 2.82 15.62
N GLN A 167 1.08 4.00 16.20
CA GLN A 167 -0.18 4.35 16.85
C GLN A 167 -1.37 4.24 15.88
N TYR A 168 -1.25 4.78 14.67
CA TYR A 168 -2.31 4.63 13.66
C TYR A 168 -2.56 3.17 13.28
N ILE A 169 -1.50 2.35 13.17
CA ILE A 169 -1.64 0.91 12.91
C ILE A 169 -2.44 0.22 14.02
N VAL A 170 -2.11 0.47 15.29
CA VAL A 170 -2.76 -0.22 16.43
C VAL A 170 -4.11 0.36 16.81
N GLU A 171 -4.40 1.62 16.49
CA GLU A 171 -5.65 2.30 16.85
C GLU A 171 -6.68 2.30 15.71
N ILE A 172 -6.24 2.36 14.44
CA ILE A 172 -7.16 2.50 13.30
C ILE A 172 -7.40 1.16 12.59
N LEU A 173 -6.36 0.40 12.23
CA LEU A 173 -6.55 -0.82 11.43
C LEU A 173 -7.45 -1.88 12.09
N PRO A 174 -7.50 -2.05 13.44
CA PRO A 174 -8.47 -2.93 14.08
C PRO A 174 -9.94 -2.50 13.94
N ASN A 175 -10.18 -1.23 13.58
CA ASN A 175 -11.50 -0.65 13.44
C ASN A 175 -11.93 -0.45 11.97
N LEU A 176 -11.07 -0.82 11.03
CA LEU A 176 -11.40 -0.87 9.60
C LEU A 176 -11.87 -2.27 9.22
N GLU A 177 -12.40 -2.43 8.00
CA GLU A 177 -12.71 -3.74 7.43
C GLU A 177 -11.87 -3.92 6.15
N PRO A 178 -11.13 -5.03 5.97
CA PRO A 178 -10.91 -6.12 6.93
C PRO A 178 -10.12 -5.67 8.17
N ASN A 179 -10.62 -6.01 9.37
CA ASN A 179 -9.99 -5.58 10.62
C ASN A 179 -8.66 -6.31 10.89
N LEU A 180 -7.66 -5.59 11.42
CA LEU A 180 -6.42 -6.16 11.93
C LEU A 180 -6.57 -6.56 13.40
N SER A 181 -6.36 -7.83 13.71
CA SER A 181 -6.36 -8.30 15.09
C SER A 181 -5.09 -7.88 15.83
N LEU A 182 -5.26 -7.36 17.04
CA LEU A 182 -4.15 -7.08 17.96
C LEU A 182 -3.69 -8.32 18.74
N LYS A 183 -4.34 -9.47 18.54
CA LYS A 183 -3.89 -10.77 19.06
C LYS A 183 -2.70 -11.26 18.24
N SER A 184 -1.55 -10.63 18.43
CA SER A 184 -0.30 -10.99 17.80
C SER A 184 0.80 -11.04 18.86
N ASP A 185 1.65 -12.06 18.76
CA ASP A 185 2.87 -12.15 19.58
C ASP A 185 3.96 -11.17 19.10
N SER A 186 3.71 -10.45 18.00
CA SER A 186 4.62 -9.42 17.51
C SER A 186 4.70 -8.24 18.48
N TRP A 187 5.89 -8.08 19.05
CA TRP A 187 6.26 -6.96 19.91
C TRP A 187 5.95 -5.59 19.28
N ILE A 188 5.94 -5.46 17.94
CA ILE A 188 5.59 -4.21 17.26
C ILE A 188 4.15 -3.82 17.56
N LEU A 189 3.22 -4.77 17.65
CA LEU A 189 1.82 -4.49 17.96
C LEU A 189 1.52 -4.59 19.45
N SER A 190 2.17 -5.51 20.17
CA SER A 190 1.84 -5.84 21.56
C SER A 190 2.62 -5.08 22.63
N ASP A 191 3.82 -4.57 22.34
CA ASP A 191 4.60 -3.84 23.36
C ASP A 191 3.87 -2.58 23.84
N PRO A 192 3.94 -2.26 25.14
CA PRO A 192 3.57 -0.93 25.63
C PRO A 192 4.31 0.18 24.89
N LEU A 193 3.68 1.35 24.76
CA LEU A 193 4.23 2.45 23.95
C LEU A 193 5.61 2.93 24.45
N ASP A 194 5.84 2.96 25.75
CA ASP A 194 7.11 3.30 26.39
C ASP A 194 8.22 2.29 26.07
N VAL A 195 7.90 1.00 26.02
CA VAL A 195 8.84 -0.05 25.59
C VAL A 195 9.22 0.12 24.12
N PHE A 196 8.22 0.39 23.26
CA PHE A 196 8.47 0.66 21.84
C PHE A 196 9.35 1.91 21.62
N ILE A 197 9.06 3.00 22.34
CA ILE A 197 9.86 4.23 22.31
C ILE A 197 11.31 3.94 22.72
N THR A 198 11.50 3.15 23.78
CA THR A 198 12.83 2.78 24.26
C THR A 198 13.63 2.10 23.15
N LYS A 199 13.05 1.10 22.47
CA LYS A 199 13.67 0.42 21.31
C LYS A 199 14.05 1.37 20.18
N LEU A 200 13.18 2.35 19.86
CA LEU A 200 13.47 3.37 18.84
C LEU A 200 14.59 4.35 19.24
N THR A 201 14.80 4.54 20.54
CA THR A 201 15.84 5.44 21.06
C THR A 201 17.21 4.80 21.20
N GLU A 202 17.29 3.47 21.10
CA GLU A 202 18.56 2.74 21.08
C GLU A 202 19.50 3.34 20.03
N LYS A 203 20.81 3.35 20.33
CA LYS A 203 21.85 3.87 19.44
C LYS A 203 22.16 2.90 18.28
N SER A 204 21.14 2.25 17.73
CA SER A 204 21.24 1.29 16.63
C SER A 204 20.48 1.82 15.41
N ALA A 205 21.21 2.39 14.45
CA ALA A 205 20.64 2.80 13.17
C ALA A 205 20.05 1.61 12.39
N LYS A 206 20.64 0.42 12.57
CA LYS A 206 20.15 -0.84 11.96
C LYS A 206 18.79 -1.23 12.52
N LEU A 207 18.62 -1.20 13.85
CA LEU A 207 17.34 -1.51 14.47
C LEU A 207 16.27 -0.48 14.08
N PHE A 208 16.61 0.81 14.12
CA PHE A 208 15.71 1.87 13.70
C PHE A 208 15.20 1.66 12.27
N LYS A 209 16.10 1.32 11.34
CA LYS A 209 15.73 1.05 9.94
C LYS A 209 14.90 -0.24 9.80
N ALA A 210 15.22 -1.29 10.54
CA ALA A 210 14.42 -2.51 10.55
C ALA A 210 12.98 -2.25 11.03
N ILE A 211 12.80 -1.43 12.07
CA ILE A 211 11.47 -1.06 12.57
C ILE A 211 10.69 -0.24 11.52
N GLU A 212 11.36 0.71 10.87
CA GLU A 212 10.79 1.48 9.75
C GLU A 212 10.29 0.53 8.65
N ASP A 213 11.16 -0.37 8.19
CA ASP A 213 10.85 -1.33 7.12
C ASP A 213 9.70 -2.28 7.51
N GLN A 214 9.69 -2.78 8.75
CA GLN A 214 8.64 -3.67 9.25
C GLN A 214 7.27 -2.98 9.35
N LEU A 215 7.22 -1.73 9.80
CA LEU A 215 5.97 -0.96 9.84
C LEU A 215 5.43 -0.70 8.43
N ASP A 216 6.30 -0.37 7.47
CA ASP A 216 5.90 -0.22 6.07
C ASP A 216 5.42 -1.53 5.45
N ALA A 217 6.07 -2.65 5.78
CA ALA A 217 5.64 -3.97 5.35
C ALA A 217 4.24 -4.34 5.89
N ILE A 218 3.90 -3.95 7.13
CA ILE A 218 2.54 -4.11 7.68
C ILE A 218 1.53 -3.34 6.82
N ILE A 219 1.84 -2.09 6.49
CA ILE A 219 0.97 -1.28 5.61
C ILE A 219 0.84 -1.93 4.24
N CYS A 220 1.93 -2.41 3.64
CA CYS A 220 1.90 -3.12 2.36
C CYS A 220 0.98 -4.34 2.40
N ALA A 221 1.13 -5.20 3.40
CA ALA A 221 0.31 -6.40 3.57
C ALA A 221 -1.17 -6.03 3.74
N TYR A 222 -1.45 -4.99 4.53
CA TYR A 222 -2.81 -4.50 4.74
C TYR A 222 -3.44 -3.94 3.47
N ILE A 223 -2.68 -3.20 2.63
CA ILE A 223 -3.16 -2.76 1.31
C ILE A 223 -3.55 -3.98 0.46
N GLY A 224 -2.71 -5.02 0.46
CA GLY A 224 -3.01 -6.27 -0.22
C GLY A 224 -4.31 -6.92 0.26
N ALA A 225 -4.50 -7.00 1.58
CA ALA A 225 -5.73 -7.52 2.17
C ALA A 225 -6.96 -6.67 1.83
N HIS A 226 -6.83 -5.35 1.87
CA HIS A 226 -7.89 -4.41 1.54
C HIS A 226 -8.27 -4.44 0.05
N TRP A 227 -7.29 -4.64 -0.84
CA TRP A 227 -7.52 -4.86 -2.27
C TRP A 227 -8.28 -6.16 -2.52
N TRP A 228 -7.83 -7.25 -1.90
CA TRP A 228 -8.50 -8.53 -1.99
C TRP A 228 -9.93 -8.48 -1.45
N TYR A 229 -10.14 -7.83 -0.31
CA TYR A 229 -11.44 -7.83 0.35
C TYR A 229 -12.50 -7.02 -0.40
N TRP A 230 -12.13 -5.85 -0.92
CA TRP A 230 -13.08 -4.90 -1.51
C TRP A 230 -13.00 -4.75 -3.03
N GLY A 231 -11.89 -5.17 -3.65
CA GLY A 231 -11.62 -4.86 -5.05
C GLY A 231 -11.76 -3.35 -5.32
N CYS A 232 -12.34 -2.99 -6.45
CA CYS A 232 -12.49 -1.59 -6.87
C CYS A 232 -13.46 -0.76 -6.02
N ASP A 233 -14.30 -1.38 -5.18
CA ASP A 233 -15.32 -0.64 -4.41
C ASP A 233 -14.72 0.30 -3.37
N ARG A 234 -13.55 -0.05 -2.83
CA ARG A 234 -12.84 0.73 -1.81
C ARG A 234 -11.38 0.96 -2.16
N ASN A 235 -10.96 0.74 -3.40
CA ASN A 235 -9.57 0.95 -3.80
C ASN A 235 -9.49 1.69 -5.13
N LEU A 236 -8.47 2.52 -5.27
CA LEU A 236 -8.07 3.15 -6.52
C LEU A 236 -6.99 2.29 -7.17
N VAL A 237 -7.15 2.01 -8.46
CA VAL A 237 -6.09 1.43 -9.28
C VAL A 237 -5.62 2.49 -10.28
N LEU A 238 -4.41 3.00 -10.05
CA LEU A 238 -3.78 3.97 -10.92
C LEU A 238 -3.09 3.26 -12.08
N GLY A 239 -3.01 3.88 -13.25
CA GLY A 239 -2.32 3.36 -14.42
C GLY A 239 -3.19 2.55 -15.38
N VAL A 240 -4.43 2.27 -15.02
CA VAL A 240 -5.36 1.45 -15.80
C VAL A 240 -6.64 2.19 -16.18
N SER A 241 -7.29 1.74 -17.26
CA SER A 241 -8.55 2.28 -17.75
C SER A 241 -9.49 1.15 -18.17
N THR A 242 -9.82 1.04 -19.46
CA THR A 242 -10.87 0.14 -19.97
C THR A 242 -10.44 -1.32 -20.06
N ASN A 243 -9.14 -1.59 -20.20
CA ASN A 243 -8.59 -2.95 -20.32
C ASN A 243 -7.53 -3.17 -19.23
N PRO A 244 -7.92 -3.43 -17.97
CA PRO A 244 -7.01 -3.29 -16.82
C PRO A 244 -5.71 -4.09 -16.92
N LEU A 245 -5.77 -5.33 -17.42
CA LEU A 245 -4.58 -6.16 -17.55
C LEU A 245 -3.64 -5.66 -18.65
N THR A 246 -4.16 -5.36 -19.83
CA THR A 246 -3.37 -4.79 -20.95
C THR A 246 -2.78 -3.44 -20.56
N ASP A 247 -3.57 -2.58 -19.93
CA ASP A 247 -3.14 -1.26 -19.48
C ASP A 247 -2.04 -1.36 -18.41
N ALA A 248 -2.16 -2.31 -17.48
CA ALA A 248 -1.15 -2.54 -16.44
C ALA A 248 0.22 -2.90 -17.05
N TYR A 249 0.27 -3.79 -18.04
CA TYR A 249 1.54 -4.11 -18.70
C TYR A 249 2.04 -2.96 -19.59
N ALA A 250 1.15 -2.16 -20.17
CA ALA A 250 1.53 -1.01 -21.01
C ALA A 250 2.00 0.21 -20.20
N ASN A 251 1.48 0.40 -18.99
CA ASN A 251 1.67 1.61 -18.19
C ASN A 251 2.36 1.39 -16.84
N GLY A 252 2.36 0.17 -16.30
CA GLY A 252 2.45 -0.07 -14.87
C GLY A 252 1.15 0.31 -14.15
N TYR A 253 0.98 -0.11 -12.89
CA TYR A 253 -0.18 0.27 -12.08
C TYR A 253 0.17 0.35 -10.59
N ILE A 254 -0.63 1.06 -9.80
CA ILE A 254 -0.49 1.14 -8.34
C ILE A 254 -1.87 0.97 -7.71
N VAL A 255 -1.98 0.10 -6.70
CA VAL A 255 -3.19 -0.06 -5.89
C VAL A 255 -3.09 0.76 -4.61
N ILE A 256 -4.12 1.57 -4.34
CA ILE A 256 -4.19 2.43 -3.15
C ILE A 256 -5.59 2.31 -2.53
N PRO A 257 -5.71 2.00 -1.23
CA PRO A 257 -6.99 2.04 -0.52
C PRO A 257 -7.64 3.43 -0.62
N ASN A 258 -8.96 3.45 -0.73
CA ASN A 258 -9.78 4.66 -0.83
C ASN A 258 -11.01 4.46 0.05
N SER A 259 -10.88 4.80 1.33
CA SER A 259 -12.00 4.70 2.26
C SER A 259 -12.96 5.89 2.08
N PRO A 260 -14.26 5.64 1.83
CA PRO A 260 -15.29 6.68 1.75
C PRO A 260 -15.42 7.55 3.01
N SER A 261 -14.95 7.07 4.17
CA SER A 261 -15.08 7.79 5.44
C SER A 261 -14.22 9.06 5.55
N VAL A 262 -13.25 9.28 4.64
CA VAL A 262 -12.41 10.49 4.66
C VAL A 262 -12.86 11.56 3.65
N ASN A 263 -13.66 11.19 2.64
CA ASN A 263 -14.07 12.10 1.56
C ASN A 263 -15.46 12.76 1.76
N GLN A 264 -16.18 12.50 2.86
CA GLN A 264 -17.49 13.14 3.11
C GLN A 264 -17.43 14.56 3.71
N ILE A 265 -16.26 15.15 3.92
CA ILE A 265 -16.15 16.53 4.44
C ILE A 265 -15.91 17.58 3.33
N THR A 266 -15.74 17.21 2.05
CA THR A 266 -15.40 18.19 1.01
C THR A 266 -16.31 18.28 -0.21
N ASP A 267 -17.52 17.74 -0.20
CA ASP A 267 -18.47 17.96 -1.32
C ASP A 267 -19.90 18.24 -0.84
N VAL A 268 -20.06 19.40 -0.18
CA VAL A 268 -21.31 20.15 -0.24
C VAL A 268 -21.02 21.43 -1.02
N GLY A 269 -21.01 21.36 -2.36
CA GLY A 269 -20.75 22.57 -3.13
C GLY A 269 -20.43 22.44 -4.61
N ALA A 270 -21.17 21.67 -5.41
CA ALA A 270 -21.18 21.87 -6.87
C ALA A 270 -22.45 21.33 -7.55
N ILE A 271 -23.57 21.99 -7.26
CA ILE A 271 -24.65 22.38 -8.19
C ILE A 271 -24.74 21.54 -9.49
N HIS A 272 -25.65 20.57 -9.50
CA HIS A 272 -26.38 20.19 -10.72
C HIS A 272 -27.45 21.26 -10.99
N LYS A 273 -27.25 22.08 -12.03
CA LYS A 273 -28.34 22.79 -12.69
C LYS A 273 -28.63 22.09 -14.01
N SER A 274 -29.69 21.29 -14.01
CA SER A 274 -30.42 20.95 -15.24
C SER A 274 -31.51 22.03 -15.44
N PRO A 275 -31.75 22.52 -16.67
CA PRO A 275 -32.68 23.62 -16.92
C PRO A 275 -34.13 23.16 -16.81
N LEU A 276 -34.85 23.75 -15.85
CA LEU A 276 -36.30 23.67 -15.75
C LEU A 276 -36.96 24.46 -16.89
N GLN A 277 -37.92 23.80 -17.53
CA GLN A 277 -38.83 24.32 -18.53
C GLN A 277 -39.56 25.58 -18.04
N ILE A 278 -39.58 26.61 -18.88
CA ILE A 278 -40.37 27.82 -18.68
C ILE A 278 -41.80 27.52 -19.14
N SER A 279 -42.73 27.36 -18.18
CA SER A 279 -44.16 27.47 -18.44
C SER A 279 -44.59 28.93 -18.21
N HIS A 280 -44.91 29.65 -19.28
CA HIS A 280 -45.58 30.93 -19.21
C HIS A 280 -47.05 30.73 -18.81
N SER A 281 -47.43 31.33 -17.69
CA SER A 281 -48.81 31.66 -17.33
C SER A 281 -48.88 33.17 -17.21
N ILE A 282 -49.50 33.82 -18.19
CA ILE A 282 -50.06 35.17 -18.03
C ILE A 282 -51.57 35.01 -18.11
N ARG A 283 -52.25 35.38 -17.02
CA ARG A 283 -53.68 35.69 -16.99
C ARG A 283 -53.86 37.13 -17.46
N GLU A 284 -54.88 37.40 -18.26
CA GLU A 284 -55.95 38.36 -17.95
C GLU A 284 -56.90 38.55 -19.15
N ASN A 285 -58.20 38.63 -18.81
CA ASN A 285 -59.43 38.79 -19.62
C ASN A 285 -60.00 37.53 -20.28
#